data_AF-A0A6P0Z8Y0-F1
#
_entry.id   AF-A0A6P0Z8Y0-F1
#
_cell.length_a   1.000
_cell.length_b   1.000
_cell.length_c   1.000
_cell.angle_alpha   90.00
_cell.angle_beta   90.00
_cell.angle_gamma   90.00
#
_symmetry.space_group_name_H-M   'P 1'
#
loop_
_entity.id
_entity.type
_entity.pdbx_description
1 polymer ?
#
loop_
_entity_poly.entity_id
_entity_poly.type
_entity_poly.pdbx_seq_one_letter_code
_entity_poly.pdbx_strand_id
1 'polypeptide(L)'
;MSKDQPLQQIIYNQIAAAPQKRITFAEYMDLALYHPQQGYYATGAVNIGSEGDFFTSPHLGRDFGELLAQQFVQIWNILGKPTPFTLVEMGAGQGLLAADILSYLHRKQLDCFVAVEYIIIEKATGLIAQQQQLLQKLKLSEQNHHQQLPVRWSSLEEIPENSITGCCFSNELVDALPVHQFVIEQRQLREIYVTTATKQSSCFLCK
;
A
#
# COMPACT_ATOMS: atom_id res chain seq x y z
N MET A 1 24.25 26.38 3.32
CA MET A 1 23.35 25.99 4.43
C MET A 1 22.32 25.05 3.83
N SER A 2 22.57 23.74 3.91
CA SER A 2 21.70 22.75 3.28
C SER A 2 20.48 22.53 4.16
N LYS A 3 19.29 22.56 3.58
CA LYS A 3 18.05 22.11 4.23
C LYS A 3 18.32 20.76 4.89
N ASP A 4 18.03 20.63 6.17
CA ASP A 4 18.14 19.37 6.91
C ASP A 4 17.36 18.30 6.12
N GLN A 5 18.07 17.32 5.57
CA GLN A 5 17.45 16.14 4.96
C GLN A 5 17.52 15.00 5.98
N PRO A 6 16.58 14.94 6.94
CA PRO A 6 16.61 13.98 8.04
C PRO A 6 16.69 12.52 7.55
N LEU A 7 16.00 12.18 6.46
CA LEU A 7 16.07 10.85 5.86
C LEU A 7 17.48 10.49 5.37
N GLN A 8 18.17 11.44 4.71
CA GLN A 8 19.54 11.19 4.24
C GLN A 8 20.48 10.91 5.42
N GLN A 9 20.35 11.65 6.52
CA GLN A 9 21.17 11.43 7.70
C GLN A 9 20.93 10.04 8.31
N ILE A 10 19.67 9.58 8.33
CA ILE A 10 19.30 8.24 8.80
C ILE A 10 19.96 7.17 7.92
N ILE A 11 19.85 7.31 6.59
CA ILE A 11 20.48 6.39 5.64
C ILE A 11 22.00 6.39 5.79
N TYR A 12 22.64 7.56 5.95
CA TYR A 12 24.08 7.66 6.21
C TYR A 12 24.50 6.94 7.48
N ASN A 13 23.74 7.11 8.57
CA ASN A 13 24.02 6.44 9.83
C ASN A 13 23.88 4.92 9.69
N GLN A 14 22.86 4.44 8.97
CA GLN A 14 22.66 3.02 8.71
C GLN A 14 23.83 2.44 7.91
N ILE A 15 24.25 3.12 6.83
CA ILE A 15 25.42 2.71 6.03
C ILE A 15 26.68 2.68 6.88
N ALA A 16 26.90 3.69 7.74
CA ALA A 16 28.10 3.76 8.57
C ALA A 16 28.18 2.64 9.62
N ALA A 17 27.04 2.18 10.14
CA ALA A 17 26.93 1.09 11.10
C ALA A 17 26.98 -0.31 10.46
N ALA A 18 26.66 -0.41 9.17
CA ALA A 18 26.60 -1.68 8.46
C ALA A 18 28.01 -2.26 8.14
N PRO A 19 28.14 -3.61 8.05
CA PRO A 19 29.38 -4.25 7.61
C PRO A 19 29.87 -3.69 6.27
N GLN A 20 31.19 -3.50 6.14
CA GLN A 20 31.81 -2.97 4.92
C GLN A 20 31.29 -1.58 4.51
N LYS A 21 30.59 -0.88 5.41
CA LYS A 21 29.99 0.45 5.21
C LYS A 21 29.08 0.50 3.98
N ARG A 22 28.22 -0.51 3.82
CA ARG A 22 27.25 -0.60 2.72
C ARG A 22 25.99 -1.34 3.17
N ILE A 23 24.87 -1.02 2.55
CA ILE A 23 23.58 -1.70 2.74
C ILE A 23 23.09 -2.21 1.38
N THR A 24 22.22 -3.21 1.38
CA THR A 24 21.56 -3.69 0.16
C THR A 24 20.65 -2.60 -0.43
N PHE A 25 20.34 -2.70 -1.72
CA PHE A 25 19.31 -1.83 -2.32
C PHE A 25 17.94 -2.00 -1.64
N ALA A 26 17.62 -3.22 -1.19
CA ALA A 26 16.40 -3.51 -0.45
C ALA A 26 16.32 -2.71 0.86
N GLU A 27 17.37 -2.74 1.68
CA GLU A 27 17.40 -1.96 2.94
C GLU A 27 17.31 -0.45 2.68
N TYR A 28 17.96 0.06 1.62
CA TYR A 28 17.83 1.44 1.21
C TYR A 28 16.38 1.79 0.83
N MET A 29 15.75 0.95 0.01
CA MET A 29 14.37 1.13 -0.46
C MET A 29 13.38 1.06 0.71
N ASP A 30 13.59 0.15 1.67
CA ASP A 30 12.77 0.05 2.87
C ASP A 30 12.83 1.33 3.73
N LEU A 31 14.02 1.87 3.97
CA LEU A 31 14.18 3.15 4.66
C LEU A 31 13.54 4.31 3.88
N ALA A 32 13.76 4.38 2.57
CA ALA A 32 13.25 5.46 1.74
C ALA A 32 11.71 5.48 1.69
N LEU A 33 11.08 4.31 1.62
CA LEU A 33 9.64 4.18 1.45
C LEU A 33 8.89 4.11 2.78
N TYR A 34 9.41 3.37 3.77
CA TYR A 34 8.65 2.95 4.95
C TYR A 34 9.20 3.43 6.29
N HIS A 35 10.30 4.21 6.32
CA HIS A 35 10.83 4.71 7.59
C HIS A 35 9.74 5.48 8.40
N PRO A 36 9.47 5.15 9.67
CA PRO A 36 8.27 5.60 10.38
C PRO A 36 8.06 7.12 10.43
N GLN A 37 9.14 7.91 10.53
CA GLN A 37 9.03 9.38 10.58
C GLN A 37 9.47 10.08 9.30
N GLN A 38 10.06 9.38 8.33
CA GLN A 38 10.76 10.02 7.19
C GLN A 38 10.55 9.32 5.86
N GLY A 39 9.96 8.13 5.86
CA GLY A 39 9.67 7.36 4.67
C GLY A 39 8.57 8.02 3.85
N TYR A 40 8.63 7.80 2.55
CA TYR A 40 7.70 8.35 1.58
C TYR A 40 6.22 8.09 1.96
N TYR A 41 5.87 6.85 2.33
CA TYR A 41 4.51 6.48 2.69
C TYR A 41 4.12 6.79 4.14
N ALA A 42 5.11 7.00 5.03
CA ALA A 42 4.86 7.22 6.46
C ALA A 42 4.63 8.69 6.83
N THR A 43 5.29 9.61 6.11
CA THR A 43 5.28 11.04 6.47
C THR A 43 4.04 11.80 6.04
N GLY A 44 3.17 11.20 5.23
CA GLY A 44 2.06 11.95 4.62
C GLY A 44 2.52 13.13 3.75
N ALA A 45 3.82 13.22 3.39
CA ALA A 45 4.33 14.12 2.35
C ALA A 45 3.68 13.86 0.97
N VAL A 46 2.98 12.72 0.91
CA VAL A 46 1.94 12.33 -0.03
C VAL A 46 0.85 13.40 -0.16
N ASN A 47 0.99 14.26 -1.17
CA ASN A 47 -0.13 14.72 -1.98
C ASN A 47 -0.33 13.74 -3.17
N ILE A 48 -0.49 12.43 -2.94
CA ILE A 48 -0.80 11.51 -4.05
C ILE A 48 -2.23 11.85 -4.52
N GLY A 49 -2.36 12.35 -5.75
CA GLY A 49 -3.54 13.03 -6.27
C GLY A 49 -3.13 14.17 -7.21
N SER A 50 -4.09 14.98 -7.67
CA SER A 50 -3.89 15.99 -8.73
C SER A 50 -2.82 17.06 -8.48
N GLU A 51 -2.22 17.11 -7.28
CA GLU A 51 -1.16 18.05 -6.89
C GLU A 51 0.12 17.39 -6.35
N GLY A 52 0.41 16.11 -6.66
CA GLY A 52 1.69 15.47 -6.29
C GLY A 52 2.28 14.50 -7.32
N ASP A 53 3.35 13.81 -6.92
CA ASP A 53 4.33 13.19 -7.82
C ASP A 53 3.88 11.89 -8.52
N PHE A 54 2.80 11.24 -8.07
CA PHE A 54 2.31 9.97 -8.66
C PHE A 54 0.78 9.95 -8.78
N PHE A 55 0.30 9.61 -9.98
CA PHE A 55 -1.09 9.24 -10.25
C PHE A 55 -1.20 7.71 -10.22
N THR A 56 -1.96 7.15 -9.27
CA THR A 56 -2.31 5.72 -9.29
C THR A 56 -3.66 5.53 -9.97
N SER A 57 -3.98 4.32 -10.46
CA SER A 57 -5.22 4.07 -11.21
C SER A 57 -6.52 4.54 -10.50
N PRO A 58 -6.66 4.39 -9.17
CA PRO A 58 -7.79 4.96 -8.42
C PRO A 58 -7.89 6.50 -8.42
N HIS A 59 -6.81 7.23 -8.73
CA HIS A 59 -6.82 8.70 -8.82
C HIS A 59 -7.27 9.22 -10.19
N LEU A 60 -7.31 8.36 -11.22
CA LEU A 60 -7.73 8.73 -12.58
C LEU A 60 -9.26 8.83 -12.71
N GLY A 61 -10.01 8.09 -11.89
CA GLY A 61 -11.46 8.12 -11.87
C GLY A 61 -12.06 6.95 -11.09
N ARG A 62 -13.31 7.13 -10.64
CA ARG A 62 -14.03 6.12 -9.85
C ARG A 62 -14.29 4.84 -10.63
N ASP A 63 -14.30 4.92 -11.95
CA ASP A 63 -14.63 3.82 -12.87
C ASP A 63 -13.77 2.58 -12.60
N PHE A 64 -12.50 2.73 -12.22
CA PHE A 64 -11.64 1.61 -11.90
C PHE A 64 -12.16 0.80 -10.69
N GLY A 65 -12.52 1.49 -9.60
CA GLY A 65 -13.11 0.87 -8.42
C GLY A 65 -14.50 0.29 -8.70
N GLU A 66 -15.31 0.97 -9.52
CA GLU A 66 -16.64 0.48 -9.92
C GLU A 66 -16.56 -0.80 -10.77
N LEU A 67 -15.58 -0.90 -11.68
CA LEU A 67 -15.35 -2.10 -12.50
C LEU A 67 -14.85 -3.27 -11.64
N LEU A 68 -13.95 -3.03 -10.69
CA LEU A 68 -13.52 -4.06 -9.74
C LEU A 68 -14.68 -4.53 -8.86
N ALA A 69 -15.55 -3.63 -8.41
CA ALA A 69 -16.76 -4.00 -7.67
C ALA A 69 -17.68 -4.93 -8.48
N GLN A 70 -17.86 -4.68 -9.78
CA GLN A 70 -18.60 -5.60 -10.65
C GLN A 70 -17.93 -6.97 -10.75
N GLN A 71 -16.60 -7.00 -10.87
CA GLN A 71 -15.85 -8.26 -10.90
C GLN A 71 -16.02 -9.05 -9.59
N PHE A 72 -15.99 -8.37 -8.43
CA PHE A 72 -16.23 -9.01 -7.14
C PHE A 72 -17.64 -9.57 -7.00
N VAL A 73 -18.65 -8.86 -7.51
CA VAL A 73 -20.04 -9.35 -7.54
C VAL A 73 -20.16 -10.60 -8.41
N GLN A 74 -19.47 -10.65 -9.56
CA GLN A 74 -19.42 -11.86 -10.38
C GLN A 74 -18.80 -13.03 -9.62
N ILE A 75 -17.67 -12.81 -8.94
CA ILE A 75 -17.01 -13.85 -8.14
C ILE A 75 -17.90 -14.31 -6.98
N TRP A 76 -18.55 -13.39 -6.27
CA TRP A 76 -19.52 -13.71 -5.21
C TRP A 76 -20.64 -14.63 -5.72
N ASN A 77 -21.20 -14.34 -6.91
CA ASN A 77 -22.22 -15.19 -7.52
C ASN A 77 -21.68 -16.58 -7.87
N ILE A 78 -20.47 -16.67 -8.44
CA ILE A 78 -19.81 -17.95 -8.77
C ILE A 78 -19.58 -18.80 -7.52
N LEU A 79 -19.21 -18.16 -6.40
CA LEU A 79 -19.02 -18.82 -5.11
C LEU A 79 -20.33 -19.21 -4.41
N GLY A 80 -21.49 -19.00 -5.04
CA GLY A 80 -22.79 -19.35 -4.46
C GLY A 80 -23.28 -18.35 -3.42
N LYS A 81 -22.89 -17.08 -3.53
CA LYS A 81 -23.30 -15.98 -2.66
C LYS A 81 -22.99 -16.21 -1.16
N PRO A 82 -21.73 -16.47 -0.79
CA PRO A 82 -21.35 -16.70 0.61
C PRO A 82 -21.61 -15.46 1.47
N THR A 83 -21.85 -15.70 2.77
CA THR A 83 -21.91 -14.68 3.82
C THR A 83 -21.13 -15.20 5.03
N PRO A 84 -19.99 -14.60 5.40
CA PRO A 84 -19.39 -13.42 4.77
C PRO A 84 -18.76 -13.71 3.40
N PHE A 85 -18.67 -12.68 2.56
CA PHE A 85 -17.85 -12.62 1.35
C PHE A 85 -16.68 -11.67 1.60
N THR A 86 -15.49 -12.22 1.79
CA THR A 86 -14.35 -11.46 2.28
C THR A 86 -13.59 -10.79 1.13
N LEU A 87 -13.38 -9.48 1.20
CA LEU A 87 -12.51 -8.72 0.30
C LEU A 87 -11.29 -8.25 1.08
N VAL A 88 -10.12 -8.83 0.80
CA VAL A 88 -8.85 -8.46 1.44
C VAL A 88 -8.04 -7.58 0.50
N GLU A 89 -7.91 -6.30 0.83
CA GLU A 89 -7.08 -5.34 0.11
C GLU A 89 -5.73 -5.18 0.82
N MET A 90 -4.65 -5.58 0.16
CA MET A 90 -3.29 -5.40 0.66
C MET A 90 -2.72 -4.08 0.16
N GLY A 91 -2.37 -3.19 1.09
CA GLY A 91 -1.81 -1.88 0.76
C GLY A 91 -2.82 -0.95 0.10
N ALA A 92 -3.91 -0.60 0.81
CA ALA A 92 -5.00 0.22 0.27
C ALA A 92 -4.62 1.70 0.00
N GLY A 93 -3.37 2.09 0.25
CA GLY A 93 -2.89 3.46 0.04
C GLY A 93 -3.72 4.47 0.84
N GLN A 94 -4.41 5.39 0.16
CA GLN A 94 -5.29 6.36 0.83
C GLN A 94 -6.71 5.84 1.10
N GLY A 95 -7.04 4.62 0.67
CA GLY A 95 -8.38 4.03 0.82
C GLY A 95 -9.40 4.47 -0.23
N LEU A 96 -8.96 5.14 -1.30
CA LEU A 96 -9.84 5.59 -2.39
C LEU A 96 -10.49 4.41 -3.12
N LEU A 97 -9.71 3.36 -3.39
CA LEU A 97 -10.22 2.17 -4.06
C LEU A 97 -11.29 1.46 -3.22
N ALA A 98 -11.01 1.26 -1.92
CA ALA A 98 -12.01 0.78 -0.97
C ALA A 98 -13.28 1.63 -0.94
N ALA A 99 -13.13 2.96 -0.94
CA ALA A 99 -14.26 3.88 -0.94
C ALA A 99 -15.13 3.73 -2.18
N ASP A 100 -14.52 3.63 -3.37
CA ASP A 100 -15.25 3.45 -4.64
C ASP A 100 -15.95 2.09 -4.70
N ILE A 101 -15.27 1.01 -4.32
CA ILE A 101 -15.84 -0.35 -4.29
C ILE A 101 -17.05 -0.40 -3.36
N LEU A 102 -16.88 0.02 -2.09
CA LEU A 102 -17.95 -0.02 -1.09
C LEU A 102 -19.13 0.88 -1.50
N SER A 103 -18.87 2.06 -2.07
CA SER A 103 -19.90 2.97 -2.56
C SER A 103 -20.66 2.40 -3.77
N TYR A 104 -19.99 1.68 -4.67
CA TYR A 104 -20.64 1.02 -5.80
C TYR A 104 -21.53 -0.12 -5.31
N LEU A 105 -20.97 -1.02 -4.48
CA LEU A 105 -21.70 -2.17 -3.94
C LEU A 105 -22.96 -1.73 -3.20
N HIS A 106 -22.85 -0.73 -2.31
CA HIS A 106 -24.02 -0.21 -1.60
C HIS A 106 -25.10 0.33 -2.55
N ARG A 107 -24.73 1.12 -3.56
CA ARG A 107 -25.70 1.77 -4.47
C ARG A 107 -26.32 0.82 -5.49
N LYS A 108 -25.58 -0.18 -5.96
CA LYS A 108 -25.94 -0.97 -7.14
C LYS A 108 -26.11 -2.45 -6.87
N GLN A 109 -25.52 -2.98 -5.80
CA GLN A 109 -25.44 -4.41 -5.49
C GLN A 109 -25.64 -4.65 -3.99
N LEU A 110 -26.75 -4.14 -3.45
CA LEU A 110 -27.01 -4.12 -2.00
C LEU A 110 -26.93 -5.52 -1.38
N ASP A 111 -27.43 -6.56 -2.07
CA ASP A 111 -27.35 -7.96 -1.62
C ASP A 111 -25.91 -8.43 -1.43
N CYS A 112 -25.00 -8.03 -2.31
CA CYS A 112 -23.58 -8.33 -2.17
C CYS A 112 -22.96 -7.46 -1.06
N PHE A 113 -23.32 -6.17 -0.99
CA PHE A 113 -22.80 -5.25 0.02
C PHE A 113 -23.06 -5.73 1.45
N VAL A 114 -24.26 -6.25 1.74
CA VAL A 114 -24.60 -6.76 3.08
C VAL A 114 -23.85 -8.05 3.43
N ALA A 115 -23.34 -8.79 2.44
CA ALA A 115 -22.54 -9.99 2.64
C ALA A 115 -21.04 -9.69 2.78
N VAL A 116 -20.58 -8.52 2.33
CA VAL A 116 -19.15 -8.20 2.30
C VAL A 116 -18.57 -8.04 3.71
N GLU A 117 -17.38 -8.60 3.90
CA GLU A 117 -16.44 -8.19 4.94
C GLU A 117 -15.17 -7.66 4.25
N TYR A 118 -14.90 -6.37 4.38
CA TYR A 118 -13.76 -5.72 3.77
C TYR A 118 -12.61 -5.61 4.78
N ILE A 119 -11.45 -6.17 4.45
CA ILE A 119 -10.26 -6.18 5.30
C ILE A 119 -9.16 -5.42 4.58
N ILE A 120 -8.68 -4.34 5.19
CA ILE A 120 -7.50 -3.61 4.73
C ILE A 120 -6.29 -4.12 5.50
N ILE A 121 -5.28 -4.60 4.78
CA ILE A 121 -3.96 -4.94 5.34
C ILE A 121 -3.04 -3.75 5.14
N GLU A 122 -2.75 -3.04 6.24
CA GLU A 122 -1.93 -1.82 6.26
C GLU A 122 -1.08 -1.78 7.53
N LYS A 123 0.19 -1.43 7.38
CA LYS A 123 1.17 -1.31 8.48
C LYS A 123 1.42 0.15 8.88
N ALA A 124 1.23 1.09 7.95
CA ALA A 124 1.50 2.50 8.18
C ALA A 124 0.34 3.14 8.97
N THR A 125 0.56 3.43 10.25
CA THR A 125 -0.44 4.04 11.16
C THR A 125 -1.01 5.36 10.63
N GLY A 126 -0.18 6.16 9.94
CA GLY A 126 -0.62 7.37 9.25
C GLY A 126 -1.65 7.11 8.15
N LEU A 127 -1.41 6.10 7.29
CA LEU A 127 -2.35 5.70 6.24
C LEU A 127 -3.64 5.10 6.85
N ILE A 128 -3.53 4.28 7.90
CA ILE A 128 -4.70 3.74 8.61
C ILE A 128 -5.61 4.88 9.09
N ALA A 129 -5.05 5.90 9.73
CA ALA A 129 -5.82 7.05 10.21
C ALA A 129 -6.49 7.82 9.05
N GLN A 130 -5.78 8.03 7.94
CA GLN A 130 -6.33 8.68 6.75
C GLN A 130 -7.47 7.88 6.11
N GLN A 131 -7.29 6.57 5.95
CA GLN A 131 -8.30 5.64 5.42
C GLN A 131 -9.55 5.64 6.31
N GLN A 132 -9.38 5.53 7.64
CA GLN A 132 -10.50 5.60 8.58
C GLN A 132 -11.28 6.91 8.46
N GLN A 133 -10.58 8.04 8.39
CA GLN A 133 -11.21 9.35 8.22
C GLN A 133 -11.97 9.47 6.89
N LEU A 134 -11.40 8.96 5.79
CA LEU A 134 -12.05 8.95 4.48
C LEU A 134 -13.33 8.12 4.52
N LEU A 135 -13.22 6.87 4.99
CA LEU A 135 -14.32 5.90 4.97
C LEU A 135 -15.44 6.30 5.95
N GLN A 136 -15.13 6.89 7.11
CA GLN A 136 -16.15 7.43 8.03
C GLN A 136 -16.98 8.56 7.41
N LYS A 137 -16.41 9.31 6.46
CA LYS A 137 -17.11 10.40 5.76
C LYS A 137 -17.99 9.92 4.62
N LEU A 138 -17.91 8.65 4.23
CA LEU A 138 -18.76 8.09 3.18
C LEU A 138 -20.22 8.04 3.65
N LYS A 139 -21.03 8.90 3.06
CA LYS A 139 -22.48 8.89 3.26
C LYS A 139 -23.11 7.92 2.28
N LEU A 140 -23.41 6.71 2.74
CA LEU A 140 -24.03 5.68 1.90
C LEU A 140 -25.53 5.90 1.71
N SER A 141 -26.23 6.53 2.67
CA SER A 141 -27.66 6.83 2.60
C SER A 141 -27.96 8.20 3.21
N GLU A 142 -28.87 8.98 2.60
CA GLU A 142 -29.37 10.23 3.17
C GLU A 142 -30.21 10.00 4.44
N GLN A 143 -30.83 8.82 4.56
CA GLN A 143 -31.78 8.52 5.63
C GLN A 143 -31.16 7.78 6.82
N ASN A 144 -30.01 7.14 6.66
CA ASN A 144 -29.34 6.37 7.71
C ASN A 144 -27.92 6.87 7.93
N HIS A 145 -27.77 7.86 8.82
CA HIS A 145 -26.47 8.42 9.22
C HIS A 145 -25.60 7.43 10.06
N HIS A 146 -26.07 6.20 10.29
CA HIS A 146 -25.48 5.26 11.25
C HIS A 146 -25.13 3.88 10.67
N GLN A 147 -25.23 3.66 9.35
CA GLN A 147 -24.83 2.36 8.80
C GLN A 147 -23.30 2.26 8.79
N GLN A 148 -22.76 1.42 9.68
CA GLN A 148 -21.32 1.15 9.75
C GLN A 148 -20.88 0.43 8.48
N LEU A 149 -19.81 0.93 7.86
CA LEU A 149 -19.19 0.25 6.73
C LEU A 149 -18.66 -1.11 7.18
N PRO A 150 -18.78 -2.17 6.35
CA PRO A 150 -18.26 -3.49 6.67
C PRO A 150 -16.74 -3.54 6.45
N VAL A 151 -15.99 -2.61 7.05
CA VAL A 151 -14.54 -2.48 6.87
C VAL A 151 -13.81 -2.58 8.20
N ARG A 152 -12.72 -3.35 8.21
CA ARG A 152 -11.77 -3.42 9.32
C ARG A 152 -10.33 -3.41 8.82
N TRP A 153 -9.42 -3.06 9.70
CA TRP A 153 -7.98 -3.11 9.47
C TRP A 153 -7.39 -4.30 10.22
N SER A 154 -6.40 -4.97 9.63
CA SER A 154 -5.70 -6.10 10.25
C SER A 154 -4.25 -6.15 9.76
N SER A 155 -3.43 -6.96 10.45
CA SER A 155 -2.20 -7.49 9.87
C SER A 155 -2.46 -8.80 9.13
N LEU A 156 -1.54 -9.23 8.27
CA LEU A 156 -1.69 -10.49 7.54
C LEU A 156 -1.65 -11.69 8.49
N GLU A 157 -0.84 -11.59 9.54
CA GLU A 157 -0.62 -12.60 10.58
C GLU A 157 -1.85 -12.82 11.47
N GLU A 158 -2.73 -11.81 11.57
CA GLU A 158 -3.98 -11.90 12.32
C GLU A 158 -5.10 -12.63 11.56
N ILE A 159 -4.96 -12.85 10.25
CA ILE A 159 -5.98 -13.55 9.46
C ILE A 159 -5.85 -15.07 9.71
N PRO A 160 -6.87 -15.73 10.26
CA PRO A 160 -6.79 -17.18 10.50
C PRO A 160 -6.68 -17.97 9.20
N GLU A 161 -5.96 -19.10 9.24
CA GLU A 161 -5.88 -20.02 8.11
C GLU A 161 -7.27 -20.51 7.69
N ASN A 162 -7.49 -20.65 6.37
CA ASN A 162 -8.74 -21.14 5.78
C ASN A 162 -10.01 -20.33 6.19
N SER A 163 -9.85 -19.07 6.61
CA SER A 163 -10.98 -18.21 7.01
C SER A 163 -11.55 -17.32 5.90
N ILE A 164 -10.83 -17.17 4.79
CA ILE A 164 -11.22 -16.29 3.69
C ILE A 164 -12.10 -17.07 2.70
N THR A 165 -13.34 -16.62 2.53
CA THR A 165 -14.18 -17.00 1.39
C THR A 165 -14.45 -15.75 0.55
N GLY A 166 -13.62 -15.49 -0.44
CA GLY A 166 -13.75 -14.32 -1.30
C GLY A 166 -12.50 -14.00 -2.10
N CYS A 167 -12.09 -12.73 -2.11
CA CYS A 167 -10.99 -12.23 -2.96
C CYS A 167 -9.90 -11.58 -2.12
N CYS A 168 -8.64 -11.91 -2.42
CA CYS A 168 -7.48 -11.12 -2.00
C CYS A 168 -6.97 -10.34 -3.21
N PHE A 169 -6.72 -9.04 -3.03
CA PHE A 169 -6.23 -8.20 -4.11
C PHE A 169 -5.32 -7.10 -3.58
N SER A 170 -4.57 -6.51 -4.51
CA SER A 170 -3.68 -5.40 -4.23
C SER A 170 -3.51 -4.59 -5.50
N ASN A 171 -3.48 -3.26 -5.37
CA ASN A 171 -3.15 -2.36 -6.46
C ASN A 171 -1.86 -1.64 -6.11
N GLU A 172 -0.82 -1.80 -6.94
CA GLU A 172 0.44 -1.04 -6.82
C GLU A 172 1.15 -1.18 -5.45
N LEU A 173 1.06 -2.35 -4.82
CA LEU A 173 1.87 -2.68 -3.64
C LEU A 173 3.17 -3.39 -4.03
N VAL A 174 3.11 -4.34 -4.96
CA VAL A 174 4.23 -5.26 -5.26
C VAL A 174 5.42 -4.53 -5.88
N ASP A 175 5.15 -3.52 -6.69
CA ASP A 175 6.14 -2.60 -7.27
C ASP A 175 6.82 -1.70 -6.22
N ALA A 176 6.17 -1.47 -5.07
CA ALA A 176 6.74 -0.75 -3.94
C ALA A 176 7.50 -1.65 -2.93
N LEU A 177 7.52 -2.98 -3.11
CA LEU A 177 8.23 -3.87 -2.19
C LEU A 177 9.75 -3.73 -2.34
N PRO A 178 10.51 -3.67 -1.24
CA PRO A 178 11.97 -3.59 -1.31
C PRO A 178 12.58 -4.77 -2.08
N VAL A 179 13.42 -4.47 -3.07
CA VAL A 179 14.04 -5.49 -3.94
C VAL A 179 15.55 -5.54 -3.79
N HIS A 180 16.11 -6.74 -3.91
CA HIS A 180 17.54 -6.93 -4.10
C HIS A 180 17.88 -6.77 -5.58
N GLN A 181 18.95 -6.04 -5.88
CA GLN A 181 19.45 -5.88 -7.24
C GLN A 181 20.72 -6.72 -7.42
N PHE A 182 20.81 -7.40 -8.57
CA PHE A 182 21.98 -8.21 -8.90
C PHE A 182 22.51 -7.87 -10.29
N VAL A 183 23.81 -8.04 -10.46
CA VAL A 183 24.52 -7.93 -11.73
C VAL A 183 25.34 -9.19 -11.96
N ILE A 184 25.39 -9.65 -13.21
CA ILE A 184 26.28 -10.75 -13.61
C ILE A 184 27.56 -10.14 -14.18
N GLU A 185 28.69 -10.36 -13.52
CA GLU A 185 30.02 -9.92 -13.98
C GLU A 185 30.99 -11.09 -13.95
N GLN A 186 31.76 -11.25 -15.03
CA GLN A 186 32.74 -12.36 -15.14
C GLN A 186 32.13 -13.74 -14.82
N ARG A 187 30.87 -13.96 -15.24
CA ARG A 187 30.06 -15.17 -14.94
C ARG A 187 29.78 -15.41 -13.45
N GLN A 188 29.90 -14.38 -12.61
CA GLN A 188 29.53 -14.42 -11.20
C GLN A 188 28.34 -13.51 -10.95
N LEU A 189 27.36 -14.00 -10.19
CA LEU A 189 26.28 -13.19 -9.66
C LEU A 189 26.82 -12.33 -8.53
N ARG A 190 26.62 -11.02 -8.61
CA ARG A 190 27.00 -10.06 -7.57
C ARG A 190 25.79 -9.23 -7.20
N GLU A 191 25.64 -8.95 -5.92
CA GLU A 191 24.58 -8.09 -5.42
C GLU A 191 25.03 -6.62 -5.45
N ILE A 192 24.10 -5.73 -5.75
CA ILE A 192 24.33 -4.29 -5.77
C ILE A 192 23.98 -3.70 -4.41
N TYR A 193 24.92 -2.93 -3.86
CA TYR A 193 24.82 -2.28 -2.56
C TYR A 193 24.82 -0.75 -2.71
N VAL A 194 24.20 -0.08 -1.74
CA VAL A 194 24.25 1.37 -1.55
C VAL A 194 25.33 1.71 -0.52
N THR A 195 26.21 2.66 -0.86
CA THR A 195 27.27 3.16 0.02
C THR A 195 27.45 4.67 -0.13
N THR A 196 28.31 5.28 0.69
CA THR A 196 28.64 6.69 0.58
C THR A 196 29.70 6.91 -0.51
N ALA A 197 29.50 7.91 -1.37
CA ALA A 197 30.47 8.23 -2.40
C ALA A 197 31.81 8.67 -1.77
N THR A 198 32.91 8.01 -2.14
CA THR A 198 34.24 8.59 -2.00
C THR A 198 34.41 9.66 -3.08
N LYS A 199 35.02 10.80 -2.74
CA LYS A 199 35.12 12.07 -3.51
C LYS A 199 35.62 12.00 -4.98
N GLN A 200 35.77 10.83 -5.60
CA GLN A 200 36.19 10.65 -7.00
C GLN A 200 35.19 9.92 -7.90
N SER A 201 34.06 9.42 -7.40
CA SER A 201 33.06 8.73 -8.23
C SER A 201 31.65 9.10 -7.79
N SER A 202 30.87 9.71 -8.68
CA SER A 202 29.47 10.11 -8.47
C SER A 202 28.48 8.91 -8.50
N CYS A 203 28.88 7.75 -7.97
CA CYS A 203 28.05 6.56 -7.97
C CYS A 203 27.82 6.05 -6.55
N PHE A 204 26.55 5.97 -6.15
CA PHE A 204 26.10 5.42 -4.86
C PHE A 204 26.08 3.88 -4.86
N LEU A 205 26.46 3.23 -5.96
CA LEU A 205 26.32 1.79 -6.16
C LEU A 205 27.69 1.11 -6.13
N CYS A 206 27.86 0.16 -5.22
CA CYS A 206 29.01 -0.75 -5.16
C CYS A 206 28.56 -2.16 -5.51
N LYS A 207 29.37 -2.88 -6.29
CA LYS A 207 29.12 -4.26 -6.74
C LYS A 207 29.74 -5.29 -5.79
#